data_AF-A0A3M1QBS4-F1
#
_entry.id   AF-A0A3M1QBS4-F1
#
_cell.length_a   1.000
_cell.length_b   1.000
_cell.length_c   1.000
_cell.angle_alpha   90.00
_cell.angle_beta   90.00
_cell.angle_gamma   90.00
#
_symmetry.space_group_name_H-M   'P 1'
#
loop_
_entity.id
_entity.type
_entity.pdbx_description
1 polymer ?
#
loop_
_entity_poly.entity_id
_entity_poly.type
_entity_poly.pdbx_seq_one_letter_code
_entity_poly.pdbx_strand_id
1 'polypeptide(L)'
;MIPLLLAQATQTAPKVYGTWLDYAVIAGYMLLILGFGSFFGTYTKTTKDFFFSGAKFSWWLIGMSMVATGVGSHSFMKYAQKGYEHGMSSGMSYMNDWFFIPFFMFGWLPIIYFSRVRSIPEYFERRFGTTARFIAVLVILEYMIGYIGFNLYTLGTAAHQVLGVEIWQAIVVISLISG
;
A
#
# COMPACT_ATOMS: atom_id res chain seq x y z
N MET A 1 -10.16 2.26 -41.87
CA MET A 1 -8.96 3.12 -42.01
C MET A 1 -9.06 4.45 -41.25
N ILE A 2 -10.25 4.94 -40.90
CA ILE A 2 -10.46 6.21 -40.16
C ILE A 2 -10.21 6.13 -38.63
N PRO A 3 -10.39 4.99 -37.90
CA PRO A 3 -10.15 4.99 -36.45
C PRO A 3 -8.67 4.94 -36.04
N LEU A 4 -7.76 4.63 -36.98
CA LEU A 4 -6.31 4.60 -36.69
C LEU A 4 -5.68 6.01 -36.66
N LEU A 5 -6.25 6.96 -37.41
CA LEU A 5 -5.77 8.34 -37.50
C LEU A 5 -6.19 9.19 -36.28
N LEU A 6 -7.32 8.88 -35.65
CA LEU A 6 -7.75 9.54 -34.40
C LEU A 6 -6.91 9.09 -33.19
N ALA A 7 -6.35 7.88 -33.20
CA ALA A 7 -5.45 7.39 -32.15
C ALA A 7 -4.05 8.03 -32.21
N GLN A 8 -3.63 8.50 -33.39
CA GLN A 8 -2.36 9.21 -33.56
C GLN A 8 -2.48 10.71 -33.26
N ALA A 9 -3.68 11.31 -33.42
CA ALA A 9 -3.93 12.72 -33.14
C ALA A 9 -4.01 13.07 -31.64
N THR A 10 -4.18 12.10 -30.75
CA THR A 10 -4.18 12.31 -29.29
C THR A 10 -2.78 12.29 -28.66
N GLN A 11 -1.71 12.07 -29.43
CA GLN A 11 -0.33 12.01 -28.93
C GLN A 11 0.48 13.31 -29.05
N THR A 12 -0.15 14.45 -29.35
CA THR A 12 0.55 15.76 -29.43
C THR A 12 0.05 16.77 -28.41
N ALA A 13 -0.32 16.33 -27.21
CA ALA A 13 -0.38 17.24 -26.07
C ALA A 13 1.07 17.51 -25.60
N PRO A 14 1.50 18.77 -25.43
CA PRO A 14 2.82 19.03 -24.86
C PRO A 14 2.89 18.33 -23.50
N LYS A 15 3.82 17.38 -23.34
CA LYS A 15 4.16 16.81 -22.03
C LYS A 15 4.75 17.93 -21.19
N VAL A 16 3.89 18.62 -20.43
CA VAL A 16 4.31 19.57 -19.42
C VAL A 16 4.87 18.76 -18.26
N TYR A 17 6.18 18.53 -18.28
CA TYR A 17 6.91 18.08 -17.11
C TYR A 17 6.80 19.19 -16.06
N GLY A 18 6.41 18.84 -14.84
CA GLY A 18 5.90 19.75 -13.81
C GLY A 18 6.64 21.09 -13.63
N THR A 19 5.94 22.06 -13.05
CA THR A 19 6.50 23.36 -12.69
C THR A 19 7.61 23.17 -11.65
N TRP A 20 8.60 24.07 -11.57
CA TRP A 20 9.66 24.02 -10.54
C TRP A 20 9.11 23.91 -9.09
N LEU A 21 7.91 24.44 -8.86
CA LEU A 21 7.15 24.29 -7.61
C LEU A 21 6.78 22.84 -7.30
N ASP A 22 6.42 22.04 -8.31
CA ASP A 22 6.04 20.63 -8.14
C ASP A 22 7.24 19.81 -7.66
N TYR A 23 8.42 20.06 -8.22
CA TYR A 23 9.68 19.45 -7.78
C TYR A 23 10.04 19.84 -6.35
N ALA A 24 9.88 21.11 -5.98
CA ALA A 24 10.15 21.59 -4.62
C ALA A 24 9.21 20.94 -3.59
N VAL A 25 7.92 20.79 -3.92
CA VAL A 25 6.94 20.12 -3.06
C VAL A 25 7.26 18.64 -2.90
N ILE A 26 7.62 17.93 -3.98
CA ILE A 26 7.99 16.51 -3.93
C ILE A 26 9.25 16.31 -3.07
N ALA A 27 10.29 17.13 -3.29
CA ALA A 27 11.52 17.05 -2.51
C ALA A 27 11.28 17.37 -1.02
N GLY A 28 10.49 18.40 -0.72
CA GLY A 28 10.11 18.75 0.65
C GLY A 28 9.32 17.64 1.34
N TYR A 29 8.35 17.04 0.65
CA TYR A 29 7.57 15.91 1.15
C TYR A 29 8.46 14.70 1.46
N MET A 30 9.37 14.36 0.55
CA MET A 30 10.35 13.29 0.76
C MET A 30 11.23 13.52 1.99
N LEU A 31 11.78 14.72 2.14
CA LEU A 31 12.63 15.06 3.28
C LEU A 31 11.87 15.03 4.60
N LEU A 32 10.62 15.48 4.62
CA LEU A 32 9.77 15.39 5.80
C LEU A 32 9.51 13.94 6.19
N ILE A 33 9.16 13.07 5.24
CA ILE A 33 8.92 11.64 5.53
C ILE A 33 10.19 10.95 6.01
N LEU A 34 11.32 11.18 5.33
CA LEU A 34 12.61 10.60 5.76
C LEU A 34 13.03 11.12 7.14
N GLY A 35 12.80 12.41 7.41
CA GLY A 35 13.06 13.03 8.71
C GLY A 35 12.18 12.43 9.82
N PHE A 36 10.87 12.33 9.60
CA PHE A 36 9.95 11.69 10.54
C PHE A 36 10.28 10.20 10.73
N GLY A 37 10.55 9.47 9.65
CA GLY A 37 10.89 8.05 9.69
C GLY A 37 12.18 7.78 10.44
N SER A 38 13.23 8.57 10.19
CA SER A 38 14.51 8.47 10.90
C SER A 38 14.36 8.86 12.38
N PHE A 39 13.62 9.93 12.67
CA PHE A 39 13.35 10.37 14.05
C PHE A 39 12.63 9.28 14.85
N PHE A 40 11.52 8.73 14.35
CA PHE A 40 10.80 7.64 15.01
C PHE A 40 11.57 6.31 15.01
N GLY A 41 12.40 6.07 14.00
CA GLY A 41 13.29 4.91 13.93
C GLY A 41 14.28 4.85 15.09
N THR A 42 14.80 6.01 15.54
CA THR A 42 15.72 6.07 16.70
C THR A 42 15.08 5.72 18.05
N TYR A 43 13.74 5.71 18.15
CA TYR A 43 13.01 5.32 19.37
C TYR A 43 12.75 3.81 19.46
N THR A 44 13.01 3.03 18.40
CA THR A 44 12.68 1.60 18.36
C THR A 44 13.90 0.74 18.70
N LYS A 45 14.17 0.53 19.99
CA LYS A 45 15.39 -0.15 20.48
C LYS A 45 15.24 -1.66 20.73
N THR A 46 14.02 -2.20 20.73
CA THR A 46 13.76 -3.61 21.09
C THR A 46 12.73 -4.27 20.16
N THR A 47 12.90 -5.55 19.81
CA THR A 47 11.94 -6.31 18.99
C THR A 47 10.52 -6.34 19.58
N LYS A 48 10.38 -6.33 20.91
CA LYS A 48 9.06 -6.21 21.56
C LYS A 48 8.44 -4.82 21.38
N ASP A 49 9.22 -3.76 21.34
CA ASP A 49 8.73 -2.40 21.05
C ASP A 49 8.40 -2.24 19.57
N PHE A 50 9.10 -2.95 18.68
CA PHE A 50 8.78 -2.99 17.25
C PHE A 50 7.46 -3.72 16.97
N PHE A 51 7.22 -4.89 17.59
CA PHE A 51 6.02 -5.71 17.31
C PHE A 51 4.80 -5.38 18.18
N PHE A 52 4.98 -4.95 19.43
CA PHE A 52 3.87 -4.65 20.35
C PHE A 52 3.74 -3.16 20.71
N SER A 53 4.71 -2.33 20.29
CA SER A 53 4.76 -0.89 20.59
C SER A 53 4.30 -0.51 22.00
N GLY A 54 4.77 -1.31 22.97
CA GLY A 54 4.52 -1.15 24.39
C GLY A 54 3.05 -1.09 24.82
N ALA A 55 2.07 -1.47 23.97
CA ALA A 55 0.63 -1.25 24.20
C ALA A 55 0.26 0.22 24.55
N LYS A 56 1.06 1.19 24.10
CA LYS A 56 0.87 2.63 24.44
C LYS A 56 0.05 3.42 23.43
N PHE A 57 -0.29 2.82 22.29
CA PHE A 57 -1.05 3.52 21.25
C PHE A 57 -2.54 3.51 21.55
N SER A 58 -3.16 4.69 21.46
CA SER A 58 -4.62 4.82 21.57
C SER A 58 -5.33 4.05 20.44
N TRP A 59 -6.49 3.50 20.74
CA TRP A 59 -7.29 2.68 19.81
C TRP A 59 -7.57 3.36 18.46
N TRP A 60 -7.76 4.69 18.46
CA TRP A 60 -7.99 5.47 17.24
C TRP A 60 -6.76 5.55 16.35
N LEU A 61 -5.55 5.60 16.93
CA LEU A 61 -4.30 5.65 16.18
C LEU A 61 -4.03 4.29 15.51
N ILE A 62 -4.34 3.20 16.21
CA ILE A 62 -4.29 1.83 15.65
C ILE A 62 -5.27 1.70 14.48
N GLY A 63 -6.49 2.22 14.63
CA GLY A 63 -7.49 2.24 13.57
C GLY A 63 -7.01 3.00 12.33
N MET A 64 -6.47 4.21 12.52
CA MET A 64 -5.92 5.00 11.41
C MET A 64 -4.73 4.31 10.73
N SER A 65 -3.84 3.67 11.50
CA SER A 65 -2.72 2.90 10.93
C SER A 65 -3.19 1.70 10.12
N MET A 66 -4.25 1.01 10.55
CA MET A 66 -4.83 -0.12 9.83
C MET A 66 -5.42 0.33 8.49
N VAL A 67 -6.14 1.46 8.48
CA VAL A 67 -6.67 2.06 7.25
C VAL A 67 -5.54 2.52 6.33
N ALA A 68 -4.52 3.20 6.87
CA ALA A 68 -3.36 3.66 6.11
C ALA A 68 -2.57 2.50 5.48
N THR A 69 -2.53 1.33 6.13
CA THR A 69 -1.87 0.13 5.59
C THR A 69 -2.67 -0.47 4.43
N GLY A 70 -4.00 -0.45 4.52
CA GLY A 70 -4.89 -0.97 3.47
C GLY A 70 -5.04 -0.05 2.26
N VAL A 71 -4.91 1.26 2.45
CA VAL A 71 -5.08 2.27 1.40
C VAL A 71 -3.72 2.76 0.93
N GLY A 72 -3.29 2.28 -0.24
CA GLY A 72 -2.02 2.68 -0.87
C GLY A 72 -2.19 3.35 -2.23
N SER A 73 -1.07 3.78 -2.83
CA SER A 73 -1.04 4.40 -4.17
C SER A 73 -1.67 3.51 -5.25
N HIS A 74 -1.49 2.19 -5.13
CA HIS A 74 -2.12 1.20 -6.00
C HIS A 74 -3.66 1.23 -5.93
N SER A 75 -4.21 1.44 -4.73
CA SER A 75 -5.64 1.54 -4.49
C SER A 75 -6.19 2.77 -5.19
N PHE A 76 -5.54 3.93 -5.01
CA PHE A 76 -5.95 5.19 -5.64
C PHE A 76 -6.02 5.07 -7.17
N MET A 77 -4.97 4.53 -7.81
CA MET A 77 -4.94 4.32 -9.26
C MET A 77 -6.04 3.34 -9.72
N LYS A 78 -6.20 2.22 -9.02
CA LYS A 78 -7.22 1.20 -9.32
C LYS A 78 -8.63 1.81 -9.28
N TYR A 79 -8.94 2.62 -8.28
CA TYR A 79 -10.27 3.23 -8.14
C TYR A 79 -10.50 4.36 -9.12
N ALA A 80 -9.49 5.19 -9.41
CA ALA A 80 -9.59 6.20 -10.47
C ALA A 80 -9.89 5.55 -11.82
N GLN A 81 -9.21 4.45 -12.15
CA GLN A 81 -9.48 3.68 -13.37
C GLN A 81 -10.89 3.07 -13.37
N LYS A 82 -11.31 2.44 -12.27
CA LYS A 82 -12.66 1.84 -12.18
C LYS A 82 -13.78 2.88 -12.20
N GLY A 83 -13.56 4.06 -11.62
CA GLY A 83 -14.46 5.19 -11.71
C GLY A 83 -14.58 5.74 -13.13
N TYR A 84 -13.48 5.75 -13.89
CA TYR A 84 -13.50 6.14 -15.31
C TYR A 84 -14.25 5.13 -16.19
N GLU A 85 -14.02 3.83 -15.98
CA GLU A 85 -14.65 2.78 -16.78
C GLU A 85 -16.14 2.57 -16.44
N HIS A 86 -16.51 2.60 -15.16
CA HIS A 86 -17.83 2.15 -14.67
C HIS A 86 -18.64 3.27 -13.98
N GLY A 87 -18.11 4.49 -13.91
CA GLY A 87 -18.76 5.62 -13.24
C GLY A 87 -18.98 5.38 -11.74
N MET A 88 -20.05 5.97 -11.20
CA MET A 88 -20.38 5.91 -9.77
C MET A 88 -20.70 4.48 -9.26
N SER A 89 -20.98 3.53 -10.16
CA SER A 89 -21.24 2.13 -9.81
C SER A 89 -20.02 1.44 -9.17
N SER A 90 -18.80 1.94 -9.44
CA SER A 90 -17.55 1.47 -8.85
C SER A 90 -17.47 1.65 -7.32
N GLY A 91 -18.27 2.56 -6.74
CA GLY A 91 -18.38 2.73 -5.28
C GLY A 91 -18.97 1.53 -4.55
N MET A 92 -19.69 0.65 -5.26
CA MET A 92 -20.25 -0.57 -4.68
C MET A 92 -19.17 -1.52 -4.15
N SER A 93 -17.98 -1.52 -4.77
CA SER A 93 -16.85 -2.35 -4.30
C SER A 93 -16.42 -1.98 -2.87
N TYR A 94 -16.51 -0.70 -2.48
CA TYR A 94 -16.24 -0.28 -1.10
C TYR A 94 -17.37 -0.66 -0.14
N MET A 95 -18.63 -0.55 -0.58
CA MET A 95 -19.79 -0.86 0.26
C MET A 95 -19.77 -2.32 0.74
N ASN A 96 -19.19 -3.22 -0.05
CA ASN A 96 -19.05 -4.63 0.31
C ASN A 96 -18.11 -4.85 1.51
N ASP A 97 -16.99 -4.12 1.57
CA ASP A 97 -16.00 -4.25 2.65
C ASP A 97 -16.61 -3.90 4.02
N TRP A 98 -17.52 -2.92 4.07
CA TRP A 98 -18.25 -2.54 5.29
C TRP A 98 -19.08 -3.67 5.88
N PHE A 99 -19.52 -4.62 5.06
CA PHE A 99 -20.27 -5.78 5.54
C PHE A 99 -19.35 -6.80 6.24
N PHE A 100 -18.12 -6.99 5.74
CA PHE A 100 -17.17 -7.95 6.29
C PHE A 100 -16.43 -7.44 7.53
N ILE A 101 -16.21 -6.12 7.65
CA ILE A 101 -15.52 -5.50 8.79
C ILE A 101 -16.12 -5.94 10.14
N PRO A 102 -17.46 -5.87 10.38
CA PRO A 102 -18.05 -6.37 11.63
C PRO A 102 -17.78 -7.85 11.90
N PHE A 103 -17.83 -8.72 10.88
CA PHE A 103 -17.53 -10.15 11.06
C PHE A 103 -16.09 -10.37 11.49
N PHE A 104 -15.14 -9.63 10.92
CA PHE A 104 -13.74 -9.68 11.36
C PHE A 104 -13.56 -9.12 12.78
N MET A 105 -14.22 -8.01 13.12
CA MET A 105 -14.12 -7.39 14.44
C MET A 105 -14.75 -8.23 15.56
N PHE A 106 -15.92 -8.83 15.33
CA PHE A 106 -16.64 -9.59 16.37
C PHE A 106 -16.37 -11.09 16.33
N GLY A 107 -16.03 -11.66 15.17
CA GLY A 107 -15.71 -13.08 15.03
C GLY A 107 -14.23 -13.36 15.21
N TRP A 108 -13.38 -12.68 14.44
CA TRP A 108 -11.97 -13.05 14.31
C TRP A 108 -11.05 -12.40 15.34
N LEU A 109 -11.28 -11.12 15.64
CA LEU A 109 -10.50 -10.38 16.62
C LEU A 109 -10.52 -11.04 18.01
N PRO A 110 -11.66 -11.49 18.57
CA PRO A 110 -11.67 -12.14 19.88
C PRO A 110 -10.91 -13.46 19.88
N ILE A 111 -11.04 -14.26 18.81
CA ILE A 111 -10.33 -15.54 18.70
C ILE A 111 -8.81 -15.32 18.72
N ILE A 112 -8.31 -14.36 17.96
CA ILE A 112 -6.88 -14.02 17.94
C ILE A 112 -6.42 -13.49 19.30
N TYR A 113 -7.21 -12.60 19.91
CA TYR A 113 -6.91 -11.99 21.21
C TYR A 113 -6.83 -13.03 22.34
N PHE A 114 -7.82 -13.91 22.45
CA PHE A 114 -7.85 -14.96 23.46
C PHE A 114 -6.82 -16.07 23.20
N SER A 115 -6.50 -16.36 21.93
CA SER A 115 -5.48 -17.36 21.58
C SER A 115 -4.05 -16.90 21.87
N ARG A 116 -3.82 -15.61 22.20
CA ARG A 116 -2.48 -15.02 22.46
C ARG A 116 -1.43 -15.41 21.42
N VAL A 117 -1.85 -15.48 20.16
CA VAL A 117 -0.98 -15.72 19.00
C VAL A 117 -0.35 -14.40 18.58
N ARG A 118 0.93 -14.42 18.17
CA ARG A 118 1.64 -13.21 17.75
C ARG A 118 1.53 -12.96 16.25
N SER A 119 1.21 -13.99 15.48
CA SER A 119 1.11 -13.90 14.02
C SER A 119 0.04 -14.85 13.48
N ILE A 120 -0.49 -14.54 12.30
CA ILE A 120 -1.49 -15.39 11.61
C ILE A 120 -0.93 -16.79 11.33
N PRO A 121 0.32 -16.97 10.83
CA PRO A 121 0.87 -18.31 10.61
C PRO A 121 1.00 -19.14 11.90
N GLU A 122 1.26 -18.50 13.04
CA GLU A 122 1.29 -19.17 14.35
C GLU A 122 -0.10 -19.69 14.76
N TYR A 123 -1.17 -18.97 14.42
CA TYR A 123 -2.53 -19.47 14.60
C TYR A 123 -2.78 -20.75 13.78
N PHE A 124 -2.36 -20.75 12.51
CA PHE A 124 -2.46 -21.93 11.65
C PHE A 124 -1.63 -23.10 12.18
N GLU A 125 -0.45 -22.83 12.75
CA GLU A 125 0.38 -23.86 13.39
C GLU A 125 -0.35 -24.56 14.55
N ARG A 126 -0.94 -23.77 15.46
CA ARG A 126 -1.63 -24.33 16.64
C ARG A 126 -2.88 -25.11 16.28
N ARG A 127 -3.56 -24.75 15.18
CA ARG A 127 -4.83 -25.37 14.77
C ARG A 127 -4.69 -26.56 13.82
N PHE A 128 -3.68 -26.54 12.94
CA PHE A 128 -3.51 -27.48 11.83
C PHE A 128 -2.10 -28.11 11.74
N GLY A 129 -1.18 -27.71 12.61
CA GLY A 129 0.19 -28.24 12.67
C GLY A 129 1.22 -27.46 11.84
N THR A 130 2.48 -27.89 11.92
CA THR A 130 3.64 -27.17 11.35
C THR A 130 3.62 -27.09 9.82
N THR A 131 3.03 -28.06 9.12
CA THR A 131 2.87 -28.02 7.65
C THR A 131 2.00 -26.85 7.20
N ALA A 132 0.90 -26.59 7.92
CA ALA A 132 0.01 -25.47 7.61
C ALA A 132 0.69 -24.12 7.81
N ARG A 133 1.59 -24.01 8.81
CA ARG A 133 2.43 -22.81 9.00
C ARG A 133 3.34 -22.57 7.81
N PHE A 134 4.01 -23.60 7.31
CA PHE A 134 4.91 -23.46 6.16
C PHE A 134 4.16 -22.96 4.92
N ILE A 135 3.00 -23.55 4.63
CA ILE A 135 2.15 -23.13 3.51
C ILE A 135 1.66 -21.69 3.71
N ALA A 136 1.18 -21.34 4.90
CA ALA A 136 0.71 -19.99 5.19
C ALA A 136 1.83 -18.95 5.02
N VAL A 137 3.04 -19.24 5.49
CA VAL A 137 4.21 -18.35 5.32
C VAL A 137 4.56 -18.20 3.83
N LEU A 138 4.59 -19.30 3.06
CA LEU A 138 4.89 -19.25 1.63
C LEU A 138 3.89 -18.40 0.86
N VAL A 139 2.58 -18.62 1.08
CA VAL A 139 1.51 -17.85 0.42
C VAL A 139 1.56 -16.37 0.81
N ILE A 140 1.80 -16.06 2.09
CA ILE A 140 1.93 -14.66 2.54
C ILE A 140 3.15 -14.02 1.89
N LEU A 141 4.27 -14.72 1.80
CA LEU A 141 5.51 -14.19 1.23
C LEU A 141 5.36 -13.94 -0.28
N GLU A 142 4.77 -14.88 -1.01
CA GLU A 142 4.43 -14.71 -2.43
C GLU A 142 3.49 -13.51 -2.65
N TYR A 143 2.44 -13.40 -1.83
CA TYR A 143 1.54 -12.25 -1.86
C TYR A 143 2.28 -10.93 -1.58
N MET A 144 3.17 -10.89 -0.57
CA MET A 144 3.91 -9.67 -0.24
C MET A 144 4.86 -9.25 -1.37
N ILE A 145 5.57 -10.19 -2.01
CA ILE A 145 6.43 -9.87 -3.16
C ILE A 145 5.58 -9.29 -4.30
N GLY A 146 4.46 -9.91 -4.64
CA GLY A 146 3.56 -9.42 -5.68
C GLY A 146 2.97 -8.05 -5.33
N TYR A 147 2.55 -7.85 -4.08
CA TYR A 147 1.98 -6.60 -3.59
C TYR A 147 2.98 -5.44 -3.65
N ILE A 148 4.21 -5.66 -3.16
CA ILE A 148 5.29 -4.66 -3.21
C ILE A 148 5.66 -4.34 -4.66
N GLY A 149 5.81 -5.36 -5.51
CA GLY A 149 6.12 -5.19 -6.93
C GLY A 149 5.07 -4.37 -7.68
N PHE A 150 3.79 -4.67 -7.48
CA PHE A 150 2.68 -3.92 -8.08
C PHE A 150 2.63 -2.46 -7.59
N ASN A 151 2.90 -2.24 -6.31
CA ASN A 151 2.95 -0.90 -5.74
C ASN A 151 4.08 -0.06 -6.34
N LEU A 152 5.29 -0.62 -6.43
CA LEU A 152 6.45 0.02 -7.06
C LEU A 152 6.23 0.34 -8.54
N TYR A 153 5.63 -0.59 -9.30
CA TYR A 153 5.29 -0.36 -10.71
C TYR A 153 4.28 0.78 -10.88
N THR A 154 3.25 0.80 -10.03
CA THR A 154 2.23 1.87 -10.06
C THR A 154 2.86 3.23 -9.75
N LEU A 155 3.72 3.28 -8.73
CA LEU A 155 4.47 4.48 -8.36
C LEU A 155 5.41 4.95 -9.48
N GLY A 156 6.13 4.03 -10.12
CA GLY A 156 7.00 4.34 -11.27
C GLY A 156 6.23 4.89 -12.47
N THR A 157 5.04 4.34 -12.74
CA THR A 157 4.15 4.83 -13.81
C THR A 157 3.62 6.23 -13.50
N ALA A 158 3.20 6.48 -12.26
CA ALA A 158 2.77 7.80 -11.81
C ALA A 158 3.93 8.82 -11.90
N ALA A 159 5.13 8.43 -11.48
CA ALA A 159 6.33 9.27 -11.60
C ALA A 159 6.68 9.57 -13.07
N HIS A 160 6.54 8.61 -13.99
CA HIS A 160 6.74 8.85 -15.42
C HIS A 160 5.74 9.88 -15.98
N GLN A 161 4.47 9.81 -15.56
CA GLN A 161 3.43 10.74 -16.01
C GLN A 161 3.65 12.17 -15.51
N VAL A 162 4.19 12.34 -14.30
CA VAL A 162 4.39 13.65 -13.66
C VAL A 162 5.76 14.27 -13.97
N LEU A 163 6.82 13.46 -13.95
CA LEU A 163 8.22 13.92 -14.03
C LEU A 163 8.86 13.62 -15.38
N GLY A 164 8.26 12.77 -16.22
CA GLY A 164 8.84 12.36 -17.51
C GLY A 164 10.02 11.40 -17.42
N VAL A 165 10.38 10.98 -16.21
CA VAL A 165 11.50 10.08 -15.95
C VAL A 165 11.14 8.67 -16.43
N GLU A 166 12.09 7.98 -17.06
CA GLU A 166 11.91 6.58 -17.48
C GLU A 166 11.49 5.70 -16.29
N ILE A 167 10.52 4.81 -16.51
CA ILE A 167 9.87 4.00 -15.45
C ILE A 167 10.92 3.23 -14.63
N TRP A 168 11.96 2.71 -15.30
CA TRP A 168 13.06 1.99 -14.66
C TRP A 168 13.85 2.85 -13.65
N GLN A 169 14.12 4.12 -13.98
CA GLN A 169 14.84 5.04 -13.09
C GLN A 169 13.96 5.45 -11.91
N ALA A 170 12.67 5.69 -12.14
CA ALA A 170 11.71 6.00 -11.09
C ALA A 170 11.59 4.84 -10.09
N ILE A 171 11.51 3.59 -10.56
CA ILE A 171 11.46 2.41 -9.69
C ILE A 171 12.72 2.32 -8.82
N VAL A 172 13.92 2.48 -9.39
CA VAL A 172 15.17 2.39 -8.64
C VAL A 172 15.26 3.46 -7.54
N VAL A 173 14.92 4.71 -7.85
CA VAL A 173 14.93 5.81 -6.87
C VAL A 173 13.94 5.53 -5.74
N ILE A 174 12.71 5.14 -6.07
CA ILE A 174 11.66 4.85 -5.08
C ILE A 174 12.02 3.63 -4.23
N SER A 175 12.58 2.57 -4.83
CA SER A 175 13.06 1.41 -4.08
C SER A 175 14.22 1.74 -3.15
N LEU A 176 15.13 2.63 -3.54
CA LEU A 176 16.24 3.06 -2.70
C LEU A 176 15.77 3.89 -1.49
N ILE A 177 14.72 4.70 -1.67
CA ILE A 177 14.14 5.52 -0.60
C ILE A 177 13.28 4.68 0.36
N SER A 178 12.60 3.66 -0.18
CA SER A 178 11.67 2.82 0.58
C SER A 178 12.31 1.62 1.26
N GLY A 179 13.50 1.20 0.83
CA GLY A 179 14.27 0.10 1.44
C GLY A 179 15.02 0.54 2.67
#